data_AF-A0A4S8LZD1-F1
#
_entry.id   AF-A0A4S8LZD1-F1
#
_cell.length_a   1.000
_cell.length_b   1.000
_cell.length_c   1.000
_cell.angle_alpha   90.00
_cell.angle_beta   90.00
_cell.angle_gamma   90.00
#
_symmetry.space_group_name_H-M   'P 1'
#
loop_
_entity.id
_entity.type
_entity.pdbx_description
1 polymer ?
#
loop_
_entity_poly.entity_id
_entity_poly.type
_entity_poly.pdbx_seq_one_letter_code
_entity_poly.pdbx_strand_id
1 'polypeptide(L)' 'GLRVEWCKAYARVKRWREEILLLQEEMRRCLVTLEWQAQDWLKNAVIDTFEDERREGSAAYAHEQAAVCRHIAERFSKLW' A
#
# COMPACT_ATOMS: atom_id res chain seq x y z
N GLY A 1 24.94 12.76 -35.19
CA GLY A 1 25.58 11.50 -35.63
C GLY A 1 24.76 10.33 -35.12
N LEU A 2 24.43 9.37 -36.00
CA LEU A 2 23.51 8.25 -35.73
C LEU A 2 23.80 7.48 -34.41
N ARG A 3 25.07 7.32 -34.06
CA ARG A 3 25.51 6.67 -32.82
C ARG A 3 25.04 7.38 -31.55
N VAL A 4 25.02 8.71 -31.55
CA VAL A 4 24.58 9.51 -30.39
C VAL A 4 23.08 9.35 -30.17
N GLU A 5 22.30 9.39 -31.24
CA GLU A 5 20.85 9.19 -31.17
C GLU A 5 20.49 7.76 -30.75
N TRP A 6 21.26 6.76 -31.20
CA TRP A 6 21.11 5.38 -30.73
C TRP A 6 21.41 5.23 -29.23
N CYS A 7 22.49 5.83 -28.72
CA CYS A 7 22.81 5.79 -27.29
C CYS A 7 21.72 6.44 -26.42
N LYS A 8 21.15 7.57 -26.88
CA LYS A 8 20.03 8.23 -26.18
C LYS A 8 18.78 7.36 -26.15
N ALA A 9 18.41 6.77 -27.28
CA ALA A 9 17.27 5.87 -27.37
C ALA A 9 17.44 4.63 -26.48
N TYR A 10 18.63 4.02 -26.52
CA TYR A 10 18.97 2.87 -25.69
C TYR A 10 18.92 3.18 -24.20
N ALA A 11 19.46 4.33 -23.77
CA ALA A 11 19.40 4.78 -22.38
C ALA A 11 17.95 4.99 -21.90
N ARG A 12 17.08 5.54 -22.75
CA ARG A 12 15.65 5.71 -22.43
C ARG A 12 14.96 4.37 -22.25
N VAL A 13 15.20 3.40 -23.14
CA VAL A 13 14.63 2.04 -23.01
C VAL A 13 15.11 1.37 -21.73
N LYS A 14 16.39 1.51 -21.38
CA LYS A 14 16.95 0.97 -20.13
C LYS A 14 16.25 1.57 -18.91
N ARG A 15 16.07 2.90 -18.87
CA ARG A 15 15.36 3.58 -17.78
C ARG A 15 13.90 3.15 -17.68
N TRP A 16 13.18 3.08 -18.79
CA TRP A 16 11.77 2.65 -18.77
C TRP A 16 11.61 1.22 -18.25
N ARG A 17 12.55 0.33 -18.55
CA ARG A 17 12.54 -1.04 -17.99
C ARG A 17 12.73 -1.02 -16.48
N GLU A 18 13.61 -0.17 -15.96
CA GLU A 18 13.81 0.02 -14.52
C GLU A 18 12.56 0.60 -13.86
N GLU A 19 11.95 1.63 -14.46
CA GLU A 19 10.72 2.25 -13.97
C GLU A 19 9.56 1.26 -13.87
N ILE A 20 9.41 0.35 -14.85
CA ILE A 20 8.39 -0.72 -14.79
C ILE A 20 8.63 -1.65 -13.60
N LEU A 21 9.87 -2.06 -13.35
CA LEU A 21 10.21 -2.95 -12.23
C LEU A 21 9.99 -2.25 -10.88
N LEU A 22 10.36 -0.98 -10.79
CA LEU A 22 10.13 -0.17 -9.58
C LEU A 22 8.63 -0.03 -9.30
N LEU A 23 7.83 0.28 -10.32
CA LEU A 23 6.38 0.42 -10.18
C LEU A 23 5.72 -0.89 -9.70
N GLN A 24 6.15 -2.04 -10.23
CA GLN A 24 5.67 -3.34 -9.77
C GLN A 24 6.00 -3.59 -8.29
N GLU A 25 7.22 -3.26 -7.88
CA GLU A 25 7.65 -3.41 -6.49
C GLU A 25 6.94 -2.42 -5.56
N GLU A 26 6.73 -1.18 -5.98
CA GLU A 26 5.94 -0.19 -5.24
C GLU A 26 4.51 -0.67 -5.02
N MET A 27 3.89 -1.25 -6.05
CA MET A 27 2.55 -1.81 -5.90
C MET A 27 2.51 -3.00 -4.96
N ARG A 28 3.49 -3.90 -5.03
CA ARG A 28 3.63 -4.99 -4.05
C ARG A 28 3.78 -4.45 -2.62
N ARG A 29 4.62 -3.43 -2.42
CA ARG A 29 4.81 -2.79 -1.11
C ARG A 29 3.55 -2.09 -0.62
N CYS A 30 2.79 -1.44 -1.51
CA CYS A 30 1.53 -0.79 -1.17
C CYS A 30 0.54 -1.78 -0.54
N LEU A 31 0.37 -2.96 -1.15
CA LEU A 31 -0.49 -4.02 -0.61
C LEU A 31 -0.02 -4.52 0.76
N VAL A 32 1.28 -4.75 0.92
CA VAL A 32 1.86 -5.18 2.20
C VAL A 32 1.66 -4.13 3.29
N THR A 33 1.87 -2.86 2.96
CA THR A 33 1.65 -1.76 3.91
C THR A 33 0.20 -1.64 4.34
N LEU A 34 -0.76 -1.79 3.42
CA LEU A 34 -2.19 -1.74 3.74
C LEU A 34 -2.62 -2.88 4.67
N GLU A 35 -2.12 -4.10 4.44
CA GLU A 35 -2.41 -5.23 5.34
C GLU A 35 -1.76 -5.03 6.71
N TRP A 36 -0.51 -4.54 6.74
CA TRP A 36 0.16 -4.19 7.99
C TRP A 36 -0.60 -3.11 8.78
N GLN A 37 -1.10 -2.07 8.10
CA GLN A 37 -1.93 -1.03 8.71
C GLN A 37 -3.24 -1.59 9.26
N ALA A 38 -3.90 -2.51 8.52
CA ALA A 38 -5.11 -3.16 9.00
C ALA A 38 -4.85 -3.97 10.29
N GLN A 39 -3.72 -4.67 10.35
CA GLN A 39 -3.31 -5.41 11.55
C GLN A 39 -2.97 -4.48 12.71
N ASP A 40 -2.33 -3.34 12.45
CA ASP A 40 -2.01 -2.35 13.47
C ASP A 40 -3.27 -1.72 14.06
N TRP A 41 -4.28 -1.41 13.24
CA TRP A 41 -5.61 -1.01 13.72
C TRP A 41 -6.22 -2.05 14.67
N LEU A 42 -6.24 -3.32 14.27
CA LEU A 42 -6.80 -4.40 15.10
C LEU A 42 -6.03 -4.61 16.40
N LYS A 43 -4.70 -4.51 16.35
CA LYS A 43 -3.84 -4.62 17.53
C LYS A 43 -4.13 -3.54 18.56
N ASN A 44 -4.46 -2.34 18.10
CA ASN A 44 -4.73 -1.18 18.94
C ASN A 44 -6.24 -0.92 19.14
N ALA A 45 -7.11 -1.88 18.78
CA ALA A 45 -8.56 -1.72 18.89
C ALA A 45 -9.04 -1.55 20.34
N VAL A 46 -8.34 -2.16 21.28
CA VAL A 46 -8.64 -2.05 22.72
C VAL A 46 -7.64 -1.08 23.36
N ILE A 47 -8.16 0.01 23.91
CA ILE A 47 -7.39 0.98 24.68
C ILE A 47 -7.75 0.80 26.15
N ASP A 48 -6.79 0.38 26.96
CA ASP A 48 -7.01 0.02 28.37
C ASP A 48 -7.56 1.17 29.22
N THR A 49 -7.25 2.42 28.86
CA THR A 49 -7.70 3.62 29.55
C THR A 49 -9.15 4.00 29.22
N PHE A 50 -9.77 3.38 28.22
CA PHE A 50 -11.17 3.64 27.88
C PHE A 50 -12.09 2.67 28.62
N GLU A 51 -13.19 3.21 29.13
CA GLU A 51 -14.24 2.48 29.86
C GLU A 51 -15.50 2.36 28.99
N ASP A 52 -16.23 1.26 29.19
CA ASP A 52 -17.56 0.95 28.64
C ASP A 52 -17.76 1.37 27.17
N GLU A 53 -18.68 2.30 26.92
CA GLU A 53 -19.10 2.75 25.58
C GLU A 53 -17.94 3.30 24.75
N ARG A 54 -16.96 3.95 25.39
CA ARG A 54 -15.79 4.51 24.70
C ARG A 54 -14.86 3.41 24.22
N ARG A 55 -14.72 2.33 25.00
CA ARG A 55 -13.93 1.16 24.61
C ARG A 55 -14.60 0.44 23.44
N GLU A 56 -15.91 0.26 23.50
CA GLU A 56 -16.69 -0.36 22.42
C GLU A 56 -16.62 0.49 21.13
N GLY A 57 -16.82 1.81 21.23
CA GLY A 57 -16.72 2.72 20.10
C GLY A 57 -15.32 2.75 19.47
N SER A 58 -14.26 2.76 20.29
CA SER A 58 -12.88 2.69 19.81
C SER A 58 -12.59 1.38 19.07
N ALA A 59 -13.05 0.25 19.61
CA ALA A 59 -12.88 -1.04 18.97
C ALA A 59 -13.65 -1.11 17.64
N ALA A 60 -14.91 -0.66 17.63
CA ALA A 60 -15.73 -0.61 16.41
C ALA A 60 -15.05 0.24 15.32
N TYR A 61 -14.54 1.42 15.68
CA TYR A 61 -13.84 2.29 14.75
C TYR A 61 -12.55 1.64 14.21
N ALA A 62 -11.75 1.02 15.07
CA ALA A 62 -10.53 0.32 14.65
C ALA A 62 -10.84 -0.84 13.67
N HIS A 63 -11.91 -1.60 13.94
CA HIS A 63 -12.37 -2.64 13.02
C HIS A 63 -12.82 -2.07 11.67
N GLU A 64 -13.52 -0.94 11.66
CA GLU A 64 -13.91 -0.25 10.44
C GLU A 64 -12.68 0.21 9.64
N GLN A 65 -11.70 0.83 10.30
CA GLN A 65 -10.46 1.26 9.63
C GLN A 65 -9.66 0.08 9.06
N ALA A 66 -9.57 -1.03 9.79
CA ALA A 66 -8.96 -2.24 9.28
C ALA A 66 -9.67 -2.79 8.04
N ALA A 67 -11.01 -2.75 8.03
CA ALA A 67 -11.80 -3.16 6.86
C ALA A 67 -11.58 -2.23 5.66
N VAL A 68 -11.48 -0.91 5.87
CA VAL A 68 -11.17 0.06 4.82
C VAL A 68 -9.80 -0.20 4.20
N CYS A 69 -8.76 -0.40 5.01
CA CYS A 69 -7.41 -0.74 4.53
C CYS A 69 -7.41 -2.00 3.66
N ARG A 70 -8.10 -3.06 4.11
CA ARG A 70 -8.24 -4.32 3.35
C ARG A 70 -9.02 -4.14 2.06
N HIS A 71 -10.09 -3.33 2.08
CA HIS A 71 -10.86 -3.05 0.88
C HIS A 71 -10.05 -2.31 -0.18
N ILE A 72 -9.23 -1.34 0.23
CA ILE A 72 -8.29 -0.65 -0.69
C ILE A 72 -7.26 -1.65 -1.23
N ALA A 73 -6.70 -2.51 -0.38
CA ALA A 73 -5.74 -3.54 -0.81
C ALA A 73 -6.37 -4.50 -1.84
N GLU A 74 -7.58 -5.00 -1.58
CA GLU A 74 -8.31 -5.85 -2.52
C GLU A 74 -8.54 -5.13 -3.86
N ARG A 75 -8.95 -3.86 -3.82
CA ARG A 75 -9.15 -3.08 -5.05
C ARG A 75 -7.86 -2.91 -5.84
N PHE A 76 -6.75 -2.59 -5.16
CA PHE A 76 -5.46 -2.42 -5.82
C PHE A 76 -4.91 -3.74 -6.37
N SER A 77 -5.10 -4.85 -5.67
CA SER A 77 -4.71 -6.18 -6.14
C SER A 77 -5.44 -6.66 -7.40
N LYS A 78 -6.61 -6.07 -7.71
CA LYS A 78 -7.37 -6.35 -8.93
C LYS A 78 -7.02 -5.40 -10.08
N LEU A 79 -6.52 -4.21 -9.75
CA LEU A 79 -6.18 -3.18 -10.73
C LEU A 79 -4.76 -3.36 -11.28
N TRP A 80 -3.88 -3.97 -10.48
CA TRP A 80 -2.47 -4.21 -10.78
C TRP A 80 -2.19 -5.71 -10.92
#